data_AF-A0A496RY78-F1
#
_entry.id   AF-A0A496RY78-F1
#
_cell.length_a   1.000
_cell.length_b   1.000
_cell.length_c   1.000
_cell.angle_alpha   90.00
_cell.angle_beta   90.00
_cell.angle_gamma   90.00
#
_symmetry.space_group_name_H-M   'P 1'
#
loop_
_entity.id
_entity.type
_entity.pdbx_description
1 polymer ?
#
loop_
_entity_poly.entity_id
_entity_poly.type
_entity_poly.pdbx_seq_one_letter_code
_entity_poly.pdbx_strand_id
1 'polypeptide(L)'
;MRIEILGTESLGVRGICCFVETRKRKILIDPGVALGYTRFGLLPHPFQVAVDERIQNRIIKRWTEATDIIISHFHGDHTPLVDANPYQLNIKRVVHLNPDARIWTKDISHLSPLEEKRAKFIFSALAKKPIMAEGKSKGEITFSGPVFHGDKDFHTTTVIMTRIKEDKVFVHAPGIQLLNDEAVSQIIAWHPDIAIVDGPPLYLSK
;
A
#
# COMPACT_ATOMS: atom_id res chain seq x y z
N MET A 1 -16.55 -0.93 -12.09
CA MET A 1 -15.25 -1.18 -11.40
C MET A 1 -14.82 -2.65 -11.43
N ARG A 2 -13.53 -2.95 -11.69
CA ARG A 2 -12.90 -4.28 -11.51
C ARG A 2 -11.79 -4.19 -10.45
N ILE A 3 -11.78 -5.09 -9.48
CA ILE A 3 -10.79 -5.14 -8.40
C ILE A 3 -9.96 -6.42 -8.57
N GLU A 4 -8.64 -6.28 -8.56
CA GLU A 4 -7.69 -7.39 -8.53
C GLU A 4 -6.81 -7.28 -7.28
N ILE A 5 -6.85 -8.30 -6.44
CA ILE A 5 -5.93 -8.43 -5.30
C ILE A 5 -4.62 -9.04 -5.81
N LEU A 6 -3.51 -8.31 -5.64
CA LEU A 6 -2.21 -8.70 -6.18
C LEU A 6 -1.36 -9.43 -5.14
N GLY A 7 -1.30 -8.91 -3.92
CA GLY A 7 -0.49 -9.48 -2.83
C GLY A 7 -1.13 -9.23 -1.47
N THR A 8 -1.32 -10.31 -0.72
CA THR A 8 -1.78 -10.32 0.68
C THR A 8 -1.16 -11.54 1.38
N GLU A 9 -1.20 -11.57 2.72
CA GLU A 9 -0.66 -12.72 3.48
C GLU A 9 -1.28 -14.05 3.03
N SER A 10 -2.59 -14.07 2.75
CA SER A 10 -3.31 -15.22 2.21
C SER A 10 -2.83 -15.67 0.82
N LEU A 11 -2.14 -14.79 0.08
CA LEU A 11 -1.49 -15.10 -1.20
C LEU A 11 -0.01 -15.46 -1.05
N GLY A 12 0.49 -15.60 0.18
CA GLY A 12 1.84 -16.09 0.48
C GLY A 12 2.90 -14.99 0.66
N VAL A 13 2.51 -13.72 0.70
CA VAL A 13 3.41 -12.57 0.88
C VAL A 13 2.83 -11.54 1.84
N ARG A 14 3.64 -10.78 2.56
CA ARG A 14 3.15 -9.59 3.26
C ARG A 14 2.90 -8.46 2.27
N GLY A 15 1.86 -7.70 2.55
CA GLY A 15 1.40 -6.58 1.75
C GLY A 15 -0.12 -6.61 1.66
N ILE A 16 -0.67 -5.60 0.99
CA ILE A 16 -2.11 -5.50 0.73
C ILE A 16 -2.31 -4.85 -0.64
N CYS A 17 -1.50 -5.25 -1.60
CA CYS A 17 -1.45 -4.63 -2.92
C CYS A 17 -2.71 -4.95 -3.74
N CYS A 18 -3.32 -3.93 -4.32
CA CYS A 18 -4.51 -4.05 -5.17
C CYS A 18 -4.37 -3.26 -6.46
N PHE A 19 -5.00 -3.74 -7.53
CA PHE A 19 -5.19 -2.99 -8.77
C PHE A 19 -6.67 -2.83 -9.06
N VAL A 20 -7.12 -1.59 -9.13
CA VAL A 20 -8.53 -1.23 -9.35
C VAL A 20 -8.66 -0.53 -10.69
N GLU A 21 -9.44 -1.12 -11.59
CA GLU A 21 -9.77 -0.52 -12.88
C GLU A 21 -11.18 0.08 -12.82
N THR A 22 -11.23 1.38 -13.04
CA THR A 22 -12.46 2.18 -13.19
C THR A 22 -12.65 2.49 -14.67
N ARG A 23 -13.77 3.13 -15.05
CA ARG A 23 -14.00 3.58 -16.42
C ARG A 23 -12.98 4.63 -16.89
N LYS A 24 -12.33 5.34 -15.96
CA LYS A 24 -11.43 6.48 -16.27
C LYS A 24 -9.99 6.28 -15.82
N ARG A 25 -9.72 5.36 -14.89
CA ARG A 25 -8.42 5.20 -14.24
C ARG A 25 -8.08 3.74 -14.00
N LYS A 26 -6.77 3.52 -13.94
CA LYS A 26 -6.14 2.27 -13.51
C LYS A 26 -5.31 2.59 -12.28
N ILE A 27 -5.78 2.13 -11.12
CA ILE A 27 -5.30 2.57 -9.82
C ILE A 27 -4.56 1.41 -9.17
N LEU A 28 -3.24 1.54 -9.04
CA LEU A 28 -2.40 0.59 -8.31
C LEU A 28 -2.21 1.09 -6.87
N ILE A 29 -2.59 0.29 -5.89
CA ILE A 29 -2.59 0.67 -4.47
C ILE A 29 -1.58 -0.22 -3.74
N ASP A 30 -0.73 0.40 -2.94
CA ASP A 30 0.32 -0.22 -2.13
C ASP A 30 1.16 -1.25 -2.90
N PRO A 31 1.90 -0.83 -3.94
CA PRO A 31 2.73 -1.71 -4.76
C PRO A 31 4.02 -2.15 -4.04
N GLY A 32 3.90 -2.67 -2.82
CA GLY A 32 4.98 -3.30 -2.08
C GLY A 32 4.74 -4.80 -1.88
N VAL A 33 5.78 -5.46 -1.40
CA VAL A 33 5.71 -6.86 -0.97
C VAL A 33 6.85 -7.14 0.00
N ALA A 34 6.62 -8.01 0.99
CA ALA A 34 7.70 -8.54 1.82
C ALA A 34 7.45 -9.99 2.24
N LEU A 35 8.50 -10.81 2.43
CA LEU A 35 8.34 -12.12 3.11
C LEU A 35 8.63 -12.08 4.63
N GLY A 36 9.24 -10.99 5.10
CA GLY A 36 9.86 -10.91 6.43
C GLY A 36 11.22 -11.60 6.39
N TYR A 37 12.29 -10.83 6.59
CA TYR A 37 13.66 -11.31 6.33
C TYR A 37 14.02 -12.55 7.14
N THR A 38 13.62 -12.57 8.42
CA THR A 38 13.64 -13.76 9.27
C THR A 38 12.32 -13.86 10.04
N ARG A 39 11.81 -15.08 10.20
CA ARG A 39 10.68 -15.40 11.09
C ARG A 39 11.08 -16.58 11.96
N PHE A 40 11.04 -16.40 13.28
CA PHE A 40 11.54 -17.40 14.24
C PHE A 40 12.98 -17.87 13.95
N GLY A 41 13.84 -16.95 13.48
CA GLY A 41 15.23 -17.25 13.11
C GLY A 41 15.42 -17.95 11.76
N LEU A 42 14.33 -18.22 11.03
CA LEU A 42 14.37 -18.89 9.73
C LEU A 42 14.20 -17.90 8.58
N LEU A 43 14.95 -18.13 7.49
CA LEU A 43 14.71 -17.44 6.22
C LEU A 43 13.39 -17.91 5.59
N PRO A 44 12.79 -17.11 4.70
CA PRO A 44 11.63 -17.53 3.92
C PRO A 44 11.86 -18.86 3.19
N HIS A 45 10.86 -19.74 3.21
CA HIS A 45 10.93 -21.01 2.50
C HIS A 45 11.07 -20.77 0.98
N PRO A 46 11.85 -21.56 0.23
CA PRO A 46 12.04 -21.35 -1.21
C PRO A 46 10.74 -21.26 -2.02
N PHE A 47 9.70 -22.00 -1.61
CA PHE A 47 8.36 -21.87 -2.20
C PHE A 47 7.77 -20.46 -2.03
N GLN A 48 7.92 -19.84 -0.86
CA GLN A 48 7.47 -18.46 -0.62
C GLN A 48 8.25 -17.47 -1.49
N VAL A 49 9.55 -17.69 -1.69
CA VAL A 49 10.37 -16.88 -2.60
C VAL A 49 9.88 -16.97 -4.04
N ALA A 50 9.51 -18.17 -4.49
CA ALA A 50 8.92 -18.35 -5.83
C ALA A 50 7.55 -17.68 -5.96
N VAL A 51 6.73 -17.68 -4.90
CA VAL A 51 5.44 -16.97 -4.86
C VAL A 51 5.64 -15.46 -4.86
N ASP A 52 6.58 -14.94 -4.07
CA ASP A 52 6.96 -13.53 -4.02
C ASP A 52 7.37 -13.03 -5.40
N GLU A 53 8.26 -13.73 -6.10
CA GLU A 53 8.70 -13.31 -7.43
C GLU A 53 7.53 -13.29 -8.45
N ARG A 54 6.58 -14.22 -8.36
CA ARG A 54 5.36 -14.18 -9.20
C ARG A 54 4.49 -12.95 -8.89
N ILE A 55 4.33 -12.61 -7.60
CA ILE A 55 3.54 -11.45 -7.18
C ILE A 55 4.25 -10.15 -7.57
N GLN A 56 5.56 -10.04 -7.38
CA GLN A 56 6.35 -8.89 -7.84
C GLN A 56 6.17 -8.66 -9.34
N ASN A 57 6.26 -9.71 -10.16
CA ASN A 57 6.03 -9.58 -11.60
C ASN A 57 4.61 -9.09 -11.95
N ARG A 58 3.58 -9.51 -11.19
CA ARG A 58 2.22 -8.98 -11.35
C ARG A 58 2.14 -7.49 -10.97
N ILE A 59 2.75 -7.09 -9.85
CA ILE A 59 2.79 -5.69 -9.41
C ILE A 59 3.50 -4.82 -10.45
N ILE A 60 4.66 -5.27 -10.96
CA ILE A 60 5.45 -4.58 -11.99
C ILE A 60 4.64 -4.42 -13.28
N LYS A 61 3.93 -5.47 -13.71
CA LYS A 61 3.02 -5.38 -14.85
C LYS A 61 1.91 -4.36 -14.60
N ARG A 62 1.27 -4.35 -13.42
CA ARG A 62 0.23 -3.38 -13.12
C ARG A 62 0.76 -1.96 -12.96
N TRP A 63 2.03 -1.80 -12.59
CA TRP A 63 2.71 -0.50 -12.56
C TRP A 63 2.82 0.12 -13.94
N THR A 64 3.15 -0.65 -14.99
CA THR A 64 3.22 -0.14 -16.37
C THR A 64 1.86 0.33 -16.88
N GLU A 65 0.78 -0.24 -16.37
CA GLU A 65 -0.59 0.04 -16.81
C GLU A 65 -1.29 1.15 -16.00
N ALA A 66 -0.74 1.53 -14.84
CA ALA A 66 -1.39 2.43 -13.89
C ALA A 66 -1.48 3.88 -14.39
N THR A 67 -2.64 4.52 -14.24
CA THR A 67 -2.76 5.98 -14.35
C THR A 67 -2.44 6.67 -13.03
N ASP A 68 -2.72 5.98 -11.92
CA ASP A 68 -2.57 6.45 -10.56
C ASP A 68 -1.95 5.34 -9.72
N ILE A 69 -0.96 5.70 -8.91
CA ILE A 69 -0.32 4.85 -7.93
C ILE A 69 -0.56 5.48 -6.57
N ILE A 70 -1.02 4.70 -5.61
CA ILE A 70 -1.32 5.14 -4.26
C ILE A 70 -0.39 4.39 -3.32
N ILE A 71 0.32 5.13 -2.48
CA ILE A 71 1.16 4.60 -1.39
C ILE A 71 0.55 5.10 -0.08
N SER A 72 -0.05 4.19 0.68
CA SER A 72 -0.70 4.52 1.95
C SER A 72 0.29 4.99 3.01
N HIS A 73 1.46 4.34 3.06
CA HIS A 73 2.58 4.65 3.94
C HIS A 73 3.85 3.94 3.43
N PHE A 74 5.02 4.25 4.00
CA PHE A 74 6.32 3.83 3.42
C PHE A 74 6.95 2.63 4.14
N HIS A 75 6.16 1.63 4.50
CA HIS A 75 6.66 0.31 4.88
C HIS A 75 6.97 -0.54 3.63
N GLY A 76 7.96 -1.44 3.74
CA GLY A 76 8.50 -2.14 2.57
C GLY A 76 7.55 -3.18 1.93
N ASP A 77 6.51 -3.57 2.65
CA ASP A 77 5.39 -4.37 2.15
C ASP A 77 4.28 -3.55 1.46
N HIS A 78 4.37 -2.21 1.48
CA HIS A 78 3.41 -1.29 0.86
C HIS A 78 4.01 -0.46 -0.28
N THR A 79 5.33 -0.37 -0.38
CA THR A 79 6.01 0.41 -1.42
C THR A 79 7.32 -0.23 -1.87
N PRO A 80 7.74 -0.07 -3.14
CA PRO A 80 9.07 -0.47 -3.57
C PRO A 80 10.15 0.32 -2.82
N LEU A 81 11.27 -0.31 -2.49
CA LEU A 81 12.37 0.33 -1.77
C LEU A 81 13.64 0.47 -2.63
N VAL A 82 14.42 1.51 -2.37
CA VAL A 82 15.72 1.72 -3.02
C VAL A 82 16.76 0.74 -2.46
N ASP A 83 16.74 0.55 -1.15
CA ASP A 83 17.54 -0.36 -0.34
C ASP A 83 16.78 -1.65 0.01
N ALA A 84 15.96 -2.16 -0.93
CA ALA A 84 15.21 -3.39 -0.76
C ALA A 84 16.12 -4.58 -0.45
N ASN A 85 15.77 -5.37 0.57
CA ASN A 85 16.38 -6.69 0.76
C ASN A 85 15.86 -7.69 -0.30
N PRO A 86 16.41 -8.92 -0.40
CA PRO A 86 16.03 -9.89 -1.44
C PRO A 86 14.56 -10.31 -1.47
N TYR A 87 13.83 -10.07 -0.39
CA TYR A 87 12.42 -10.43 -0.23
C TYR A 87 11.50 -9.22 -0.25
N GLN A 88 11.93 -8.13 -0.88
CA GLN A 88 11.17 -6.89 -1.05
C GLN A 88 11.25 -6.42 -2.50
N LEU A 89 10.23 -5.68 -2.94
CA LEU A 89 10.26 -5.11 -4.29
C LEU A 89 11.28 -3.97 -4.37
N ASN A 90 12.30 -4.15 -5.22
CA ASN A 90 13.31 -3.12 -5.46
C ASN A 90 12.80 -2.07 -6.47
N ILE A 91 12.95 -0.78 -6.15
CA ILE A 91 12.53 0.34 -7.00
C ILE A 91 13.11 0.28 -8.42
N LYS A 92 14.31 -0.29 -8.59
CA LYS A 92 14.99 -0.40 -9.90
C LYS A 92 14.16 -1.20 -10.90
N ARG A 93 13.27 -2.08 -10.42
CA ARG A 93 12.37 -2.87 -11.27
C ARG A 93 11.23 -2.05 -11.86
N VAL A 94 10.93 -0.86 -11.34
CA VAL A 94 9.77 -0.04 -11.76
C VAL A 94 10.12 1.38 -12.20
N VAL A 95 11.32 1.87 -11.90
CA VAL A 95 11.69 3.29 -12.02
C VAL A 95 11.49 3.91 -13.40
N HIS A 96 11.62 3.13 -14.48
CA HIS A 96 11.48 3.61 -15.87
C HIS A 96 10.19 3.16 -16.55
N LEU A 97 9.33 2.44 -15.86
CA LEU A 97 8.20 1.74 -16.48
C LEU A 97 7.01 2.63 -16.78
N ASN A 98 6.79 3.68 -15.99
CA ASN A 98 5.61 4.53 -16.12
C ASN A 98 5.87 5.96 -15.59
N PRO A 99 6.59 6.79 -16.37
CA PRO A 99 6.92 8.16 -15.99
C PRO A 99 5.70 9.10 -15.95
N ASP A 100 4.54 8.70 -16.48
CA ASP A 100 3.34 9.55 -16.51
C ASP A 100 2.35 9.28 -15.37
N ALA A 101 2.46 8.13 -14.69
CA ALA A 101 1.59 7.80 -13.56
C ALA A 101 1.66 8.85 -12.44
N ARG A 102 0.48 9.28 -11.96
CA ARG A 102 0.34 10.13 -10.77
C ARG A 102 0.61 9.31 -9.52
N ILE A 103 1.42 9.81 -8.59
CA ILE A 103 1.73 9.09 -7.34
C ILE A 103 1.17 9.87 -6.16
N TRP A 104 0.21 9.26 -5.47
CA TRP A 104 -0.51 9.81 -4.34
C TRP A 104 0.02 9.22 -3.04
N THR A 105 0.28 10.06 -2.04
CA THR A 105 0.84 9.61 -0.77
C THR A 105 0.24 10.35 0.41
N LYS A 106 0.46 9.83 1.63
CA LYS A 106 0.24 10.60 2.85
C LYS A 106 1.13 11.86 2.90
N ASP A 107 0.77 12.81 3.75
CA ASP A 107 1.46 14.09 3.84
C ASP A 107 2.88 13.90 4.39
N ILE A 108 3.83 14.69 3.86
CA ILE A 108 5.24 14.61 4.27
C ILE A 108 5.38 14.97 5.76
N SER A 109 4.54 15.86 6.27
CA SER A 109 4.54 16.26 7.70
C SER A 109 4.11 15.13 8.65
N HIS A 110 3.47 14.06 8.15
CA HIS A 110 3.05 12.90 8.93
C HIS A 110 3.96 11.67 8.71
N LEU A 111 5.10 11.83 8.04
CA LEU A 111 6.09 10.76 7.88
C LEU A 111 6.93 10.62 9.15
N SER A 112 7.10 9.38 9.62
CA SER A 112 8.18 9.09 10.58
C SER A 112 9.55 9.33 9.92
N PRO A 113 10.65 9.49 10.69
CA PRO A 113 11.98 9.70 10.11
C PRO A 113 12.42 8.61 9.11
N LEU A 114 12.01 7.36 9.35
CA LEU A 114 12.29 6.26 8.43
C LEU A 114 11.49 6.38 7.14
N GLU A 115 10.21 6.74 7.23
CA GLU A 115 9.35 6.94 6.06
C GLU A 115 9.79 8.16 5.24
N GLU A 116 10.21 9.24 5.89
CA GLU A 116 10.75 10.43 5.22
C GLU A 116 11.99 10.08 4.39
N LYS A 117 12.93 9.33 4.99
CA LYS A 117 14.12 8.84 4.28
C LYS A 117 13.73 7.98 3.07
N ARG A 118 12.80 7.04 3.24
CA ARG A 118 12.33 6.15 2.16
C ARG A 118 11.63 6.94 1.06
N ALA A 119 10.70 7.82 1.41
CA ALA A 119 9.98 8.67 0.47
C ALA A 119 10.97 9.52 -0.35
N LYS A 120 11.94 10.17 0.30
CA LYS A 120 12.98 10.96 -0.38
C LYS A 120 13.73 10.12 -1.41
N PHE A 121 14.18 8.91 -1.05
CA PHE A 121 14.90 8.05 -1.98
C PHE A 121 14.01 7.53 -3.12
N ILE A 122 12.77 7.14 -2.84
CA ILE A 122 11.82 6.67 -3.84
C ILE A 122 11.53 7.78 -4.86
N PHE A 123 11.18 8.99 -4.40
CA PHE A 123 10.85 10.10 -5.29
C PHE A 123 12.05 10.66 -6.04
N SER A 124 13.25 10.61 -5.43
CA SER A 124 14.50 10.90 -6.13
C SER A 124 14.77 9.88 -7.25
N ALA A 125 14.57 8.59 -6.99
CA ALA A 125 14.78 7.55 -8.00
C ALA A 125 13.77 7.68 -9.15
N LEU A 126 12.51 7.92 -8.83
CA LEU A 126 11.44 8.10 -9.82
C LEU A 126 11.51 9.42 -10.59
N ALA A 127 12.39 10.35 -10.19
CA ALA A 127 12.46 11.71 -10.71
C ALA A 127 11.09 12.42 -10.70
N LYS A 128 10.31 12.20 -9.63
CA LYS A 128 8.91 12.64 -9.48
C LYS A 128 8.68 13.35 -8.17
N LYS A 129 7.63 14.17 -8.12
CA LYS A 129 7.09 14.73 -6.88
C LYS A 129 5.84 13.96 -6.46
N PRO A 130 5.63 13.69 -5.15
CA PRO A 130 4.40 13.12 -4.66
C PRO A 130 3.24 14.11 -4.74
N ILE A 131 2.03 13.59 -4.85
CA ILE A 131 0.79 14.35 -4.66
C ILE A 131 0.25 14.01 -3.28
N MET A 132 0.20 15.00 -2.38
CA MET A 132 -0.36 14.82 -1.04
C MET A 132 -1.84 14.51 -1.14
N ALA A 133 -2.27 13.39 -0.57
CA ALA A 133 -3.58 12.81 -0.77
C ALA A 133 -4.54 13.03 0.42
N GLU A 134 -4.01 13.18 1.63
CA GLU A 134 -4.79 13.25 2.87
C GLU A 134 -5.99 14.21 2.79
N GLY A 135 -7.18 13.69 3.10
CA GLY A 135 -8.45 14.42 3.11
C GLY A 135 -8.94 14.87 1.73
N LYS A 136 -8.24 14.57 0.64
CA LYS A 136 -8.61 15.03 -0.71
C LYS A 136 -9.54 14.06 -1.42
N SER A 137 -10.32 14.62 -2.34
CA SER A 137 -11.07 13.86 -3.34
C SER A 137 -10.67 14.34 -4.74
N LYS A 138 -10.46 13.40 -5.66
CA LYS A 138 -10.18 13.68 -7.06
C LYS A 138 -10.90 12.67 -7.94
N GLY A 139 -11.99 13.12 -8.58
CA GLY A 139 -12.83 12.25 -9.41
C GLY A 139 -13.48 11.17 -8.54
N GLU A 140 -13.25 9.92 -8.89
CA GLU A 140 -13.77 8.75 -8.19
C GLU A 140 -13.01 8.37 -6.91
N ILE A 141 -11.83 8.97 -6.69
CA ILE A 141 -10.95 8.63 -5.56
C ILE A 141 -11.15 9.64 -4.43
N THR A 142 -11.34 9.15 -3.21
CA THR A 142 -11.38 9.91 -1.96
C THR A 142 -10.40 9.28 -0.98
N PHE A 143 -9.59 10.10 -0.31
CA PHE A 143 -8.65 9.66 0.70
C PHE A 143 -9.13 10.08 2.10
N SER A 144 -8.81 9.28 3.11
CA SER A 144 -8.99 9.70 4.50
C SER A 144 -7.97 10.79 4.85
N GLY A 145 -8.15 11.44 6.00
CA GLY A 145 -7.04 12.08 6.69
C GLY A 145 -6.00 11.04 7.16
N PRO A 146 -4.92 11.48 7.83
CA PRO A 146 -4.01 10.55 8.48
C PRO A 146 -4.77 9.80 9.57
N VAL A 147 -4.69 8.47 9.57
CA VAL A 147 -5.24 7.61 10.63
C VAL A 147 -4.14 6.73 11.20
N PHE A 148 -4.23 6.35 12.48
CA PHE A 148 -3.19 5.55 13.12
C PHE A 148 -3.03 4.17 12.48
N HIS A 149 -1.79 3.71 12.37
CA HIS A 149 -1.45 2.37 11.92
C HIS A 149 -1.70 1.37 13.06
N GLY A 150 -2.93 0.87 13.17
CA GLY A 150 -3.35 -0.01 14.25
C GLY A 150 -3.63 0.77 15.53
N ASP A 151 -3.18 0.24 16.65
CA ASP A 151 -3.41 0.85 17.96
C ASP A 151 -2.44 2.04 18.19
N LYS A 152 -3.02 3.20 18.50
CA LYS A 152 -2.32 4.47 18.74
C LYS A 152 -1.36 4.40 19.92
N ASP A 153 -1.62 3.50 20.87
CA ASP A 153 -0.81 3.36 22.08
C ASP A 153 0.51 2.62 21.81
N PHE A 154 0.61 1.92 20.67
CA PHE A 154 1.79 1.12 20.30
C PHE A 154 2.65 1.77 19.21
N HIS A 155 2.04 2.46 18.24
CA HIS A 155 2.75 3.04 17.10
C HIS A 155 2.22 4.45 16.76
N THR A 156 3.14 5.38 16.50
CA THR A 156 2.82 6.75 16.06
C THR A 156 2.75 6.88 14.53
N THR A 157 2.99 5.79 13.80
CA THR A 157 2.89 5.79 12.33
C THR A 157 1.43 5.98 11.93
N THR A 158 1.21 6.85 10.95
CA THR A 158 -0.10 7.03 10.32
C THR A 158 -0.10 6.47 8.90
N VAL A 159 -1.30 6.13 8.43
CA VAL A 159 -1.59 5.65 7.08
C VAL A 159 -2.74 6.47 6.48
N ILE A 160 -2.94 6.34 5.17
CA ILE A 160 -4.16 6.82 4.50
C ILE A 160 -4.96 5.64 3.95
N MET A 161 -6.27 5.70 4.15
CA MET A 161 -7.22 4.81 3.51
C MET A 161 -7.70 5.42 2.19
N THR A 162 -8.05 4.56 1.23
CA THR A 162 -8.51 4.95 -0.09
C THR A 162 -9.91 4.43 -0.34
N ARG A 163 -10.81 5.33 -0.71
CA ARG A 163 -12.14 5.01 -1.23
C ARG A 163 -12.20 5.29 -2.72
N ILE A 164 -12.75 4.34 -3.48
CA ILE A 164 -13.00 4.48 -4.91
C ILE A 164 -14.50 4.26 -5.14
N LYS A 165 -15.17 5.22 -5.80
CA LYS A 165 -16.62 5.16 -6.06
C LYS A 165 -16.94 5.23 -7.55
N GLU A 166 -17.59 4.18 -8.06
CA GLU A 166 -18.29 4.18 -9.36
C GLU A 166 -19.74 3.66 -9.17
N ASP A 167 -20.09 2.57 -9.85
CA ASP A 167 -21.29 1.76 -9.64
C ASP A 167 -21.30 1.07 -8.27
N LYS A 168 -20.11 0.89 -7.69
CA LYS A 168 -19.87 0.35 -6.35
C LYS A 168 -18.87 1.22 -5.59
N VAL A 169 -18.87 1.10 -4.27
CA VAL A 169 -17.88 1.68 -3.38
C VAL A 169 -16.89 0.59 -2.95
N PHE A 170 -15.63 0.78 -3.32
CA PHE A 170 -14.51 0.00 -2.83
C PHE A 170 -13.71 0.81 -1.82
N VAL A 171 -13.36 0.20 -0.69
CA VAL A 171 -12.46 0.78 0.31
C VAL A 171 -11.24 -0.11 0.49
N HIS A 172 -10.06 0.50 0.39
CA HIS A 172 -8.78 -0.08 0.74
C HIS A 172 -8.26 0.61 2.00
N ALA A 173 -8.13 -0.16 3.07
CA ALA A 173 -7.81 0.34 4.40
C ALA A 173 -6.61 -0.44 4.98
N PRO A 174 -5.37 -0.08 4.60
CA PRO A 174 -4.16 -0.80 4.94
C PRO A 174 -3.54 -0.30 6.25
N GLY A 175 -3.02 -1.20 7.06
CA GLY A 175 -2.40 -0.91 8.36
C GLY A 175 -3.40 -0.52 9.45
N ILE A 176 -4.71 -0.68 9.26
CA ILE A 176 -5.71 -0.29 10.26
C ILE A 176 -5.82 -1.31 11.39
N GLN A 177 -5.55 -2.59 11.09
CA GLN A 177 -5.61 -3.72 12.01
C GLN A 177 -6.94 -3.90 12.76
N LEU A 178 -7.97 -3.11 12.42
CA LEU A 178 -9.24 -2.98 13.14
C LEU A 178 -9.07 -2.66 14.64
N LEU A 179 -8.02 -1.91 15.01
CA LEU A 179 -7.72 -1.52 16.40
C LEU A 179 -7.98 -0.04 16.71
N ASN A 180 -8.41 0.74 15.71
CA ASN A 180 -8.67 2.17 15.85
C ASN A 180 -10.13 2.50 15.49
N ASP A 181 -10.91 2.93 16.48
CA ASP A 181 -12.35 3.20 16.31
C ASP A 181 -12.64 4.34 15.33
N GLU A 182 -11.76 5.35 15.23
CA GLU A 182 -11.94 6.46 14.29
C GLU A 182 -11.79 5.97 12.84
N ALA A 183 -10.77 5.16 12.56
CA ALA A 183 -10.58 4.55 11.25
C ALA A 183 -11.73 3.60 10.90
N VAL A 184 -12.18 2.76 11.83
CA VAL A 184 -13.33 1.86 11.63
C VAL A 184 -14.60 2.66 11.36
N SER A 185 -14.86 3.72 12.13
CA SER A 185 -16.01 4.61 11.93
C SER A 185 -15.97 5.28 10.56
N GLN A 186 -14.79 5.69 10.09
CA GLN A 186 -14.62 6.28 8.77
C GLN A 186 -14.89 5.27 7.65
N ILE A 187 -14.46 4.01 7.78
CA ILE A 187 -14.76 2.93 6.83
C ILE A 187 -16.27 2.71 6.76
N ILE A 188 -16.95 2.60 7.90
CA ILE A 188 -18.41 2.43 7.97
C ILE A 188 -19.13 3.62 7.31
N ALA A 189 -18.73 4.85 7.63
CA ALA A 189 -19.31 6.07 7.07
C ALA A 189 -19.13 6.19 5.55
N TRP A 190 -18.12 5.53 4.98
CA TRP A 190 -17.93 5.47 3.54
C TRP A 190 -18.88 4.51 2.80
N HIS A 191 -19.63 3.68 3.55
CA HIS A 191 -20.60 2.71 3.06
C HIS A 191 -20.03 1.85 1.91
N PRO A 192 -18.97 1.06 2.16
CA PRO A 192 -18.37 0.19 1.14
C PRO A 192 -19.31 -0.95 0.77
N ASP A 193 -19.41 -1.23 -0.54
CA ASP A 193 -19.91 -2.52 -1.02
C ASP A 193 -18.83 -3.61 -0.84
N ILE A 194 -17.56 -3.22 -0.97
CA ILE A 194 -16.39 -4.08 -0.80
C ILE A 194 -15.33 -3.32 -0.01
N ALA A 195 -14.80 -3.95 1.03
CA ALA A 195 -13.66 -3.43 1.77
C ALA A 195 -12.53 -4.47 1.81
N ILE A 196 -11.30 -4.04 1.56
CA ILE A 196 -10.10 -4.80 1.89
C ILE A 196 -9.40 -4.11 3.06
N VAL A 197 -9.26 -4.85 4.16
CA VAL A 197 -8.76 -4.35 5.44
C VAL A 197 -7.88 -5.43 6.04
N ASP A 198 -6.75 -5.03 6.63
CA ASP A 198 -5.93 -5.91 7.45
C ASP A 198 -6.51 -6.09 8.85
N GLY A 199 -6.36 -7.31 9.39
CA GLY A 199 -6.85 -7.65 10.72
C GLY A 199 -5.82 -7.41 11.83
N PRO A 200 -6.21 -7.63 13.10
CA PRO A 200 -5.30 -7.51 14.24
C PRO A 200 -4.06 -8.42 14.07
N PRO A 201 -2.86 -7.97 14.46
CA PRO A 201 -1.63 -8.74 14.31
C PRO A 201 -1.52 -9.82 15.39
N LEU A 202 -2.39 -10.84 15.34
CA LEU A 202 -2.51 -11.88 16.38
C LEU A 202 -1.24 -12.71 16.63
N TYR A 203 -0.25 -12.63 15.73
CA TYR A 203 1.04 -13.31 15.84
C TYR A 203 2.05 -12.54 16.71
N LEU A 204 1.81 -11.26 17.00
CA LEU A 204 2.59 -10.50 17.97
C LEU A 204 2.05 -10.87 19.35
N SER A 205 2.72 -11.81 20.03
CA SER A 205 2.42 -12.12 21.42
C SER A 205 2.54 -10.84 22.26
N LYS A 206 1.57 -10.60 23.14
CA LYS A 206 1.63 -9.53 24.14
C LYS A 206 2.82 -9.69 25.08
#